data_AF-A0A822AMJ3-F1
#
_entry.id   AF-A0A822AMJ3-F1
#
_cell.length_a   1.000
_cell.length_b   1.000
_cell.length_c   1.000
_cell.angle_alpha   90.00
_cell.angle_beta   90.00
_cell.angle_gamma   90.00
#
_symmetry.space_group_name_H-M   'P 1'
#
loop_
_entity.id
_entity.type
_entity.pdbx_description
1 polymer ?
#
loop_
_entity_poly.entity_id
_entity_poly.type
_entity_poly.pdbx_seq_one_letter_code
_entity_poly.pdbx_strand_id
1 'polypeptide(L)' 'MRWCRGETQGNIIAGGNGKGKQPNQFTRPTNLSFDRE' A
#
# COMPACT_ATOMS: atom_id res chain seq x y z
N MET A 1 -1.78 3.11 -2.03
CA MET A 1 -1.08 4.40 -1.88
C MET A 1 -2.12 5.42 -1.46
N ARG A 2 -1.72 6.45 -0.72
CA ARG A 2 -2.61 7.56 -0.33
C ARG A 2 -2.09 8.85 -0.95
N TRP A 3 -2.99 9.56 -1.61
CA TRP A 3 -2.74 10.90 -2.16
C TRP A 3 -3.76 11.85 -1.56
N CYS A 4 -3.32 12.92 -0.92
CA CYS A 4 -4.23 13.99 -0.53
C CYS A 4 -4.44 14.94 -1.73
N ARG A 5 -5.60 15.59 -1.77
CA ARG A 5 -5.92 16.53 -2.85
C ARG A 5 -4.89 17.66 -2.87
N GLY A 6 -4.21 17.83 -4.01
CA GLY A 6 -3.17 18.85 -4.20
C GLY A 6 -1.76 18.40 -3.85
N GLU A 7 -1.56 17.17 -3.37
CA GLU A 7 -0.21 16.62 -3.20
C GLU A 7 0.39 16.20 -4.56
N THR A 8 1.68 16.50 -4.74
CA THR A 8 2.46 16.07 -5.91
C THR A 8 3.18 14.74 -5.68
N GLN A 9 3.12 14.20 -4.47
CA GLN A 9 3.71 12.93 -4.08
C GLN A 9 2.74 12.12 -3.23
N GLY A 10 2.70 10.81 -3.46
CA GLY A 10 1.86 9.88 -2.72
C GLY A 10 2.62 9.16 -1.61
N ASN A 11 1.90 8.82 -0.55
CA ASN A 11 2.43 8.03 0.54
C ASN A 11 2.11 6.54 0.36
N ILE A 12 3.13 5.68 0.54
CA ILE A 12 2.95 4.24 0.59
C ILE A 12 2.38 3.88 1.97
N ILE A 13 1.20 3.27 1.99
CA ILE A 13 0.49 2.92 3.22
C ILE A 13 0.57 1.42 3.57
N ALA A 14 0.95 0.59 2.60
CA ALA A 14 1.09 -0.85 2.78
C ALA A 14 2.23 -1.38 1.90
N GLY A 15 3.06 -2.27 2.44
CA GLY A 15 4.29 -2.75 1.82
C GLY A 15 5.55 -1.99 2.28
N GLY A 16 6.72 -2.42 1.82
CA GLY A 16 8.02 -1.80 2.15
C GLY A 16 8.59 -2.11 3.53
N ASN A 17 7.79 -2.67 4.45
CA ASN A 17 8.19 -2.93 5.86
C ASN A 17 8.59 -4.38 6.16
N GLY A 18 8.90 -5.16 5.13
CA GLY A 18 9.20 -6.58 5.24
C GLY A 18 8.02 -7.42 5.74
N LYS A 19 8.34 -8.66 6.15
CA LYS A 19 7.38 -9.65 6.66
C LYS A 19 7.05 -9.36 8.13
N GLY A 20 5.76 -9.37 8.48
CA GLY A 20 5.30 -9.33 9.86
C GLY A 20 3.78 -9.32 10.01
N LYS A 21 3.30 -8.98 11.21
CA LYS A 21 1.87 -9.04 11.59
C LYS A 21 1.16 -7.68 11.51
N GLN A 22 1.85 -6.61 11.14
CA GLN A 22 1.24 -5.29 11.03
C GLN A 22 0.47 -5.15 9.70
N PRO A 23 -0.57 -4.30 9.63
CA PRO A 23 -1.37 -4.11 8.41
C PRO A 23 -0.59 -3.64 7.18
N ASN A 24 0.58 -3.02 7.38
CA ASN A 24 1.45 -2.51 6.33
C ASN A 24 2.59 -3.47 5.93
N GLN A 25 2.56 -4.73 6.39
CA GLN A 25 3.57 -5.73 6.12
C GLN A 25 3.02 -6.87 5.26
N PHE A 26 3.82 -7.34 4.31
CA PHE A 26 3.45 -8.44 3.42
C PHE A 26 4.46 -9.58 3.52
N THR A 27 3.97 -10.82 3.52
CA THR A 27 4.84 -12.01 3.59
C THR A 27 5.20 -12.53 2.20
N ARG A 28 4.20 -12.79 1.36
CA ARG A 28 4.37 -13.29 0.00
C ARG A 28 3.11 -12.96 -0.82
N PRO A 29 2.86 -11.67 -1.11
CA PRO A 29 1.70 -11.28 -1.89
C PRO A 29 1.85 -11.84 -3.31
N THR A 30 0.79 -12.42 -3.85
CA THR A 30 0.79 -13.03 -5.20
C THR A 30 -0.04 -12.25 -6.19
N ASN A 31 -0.82 -11.27 -5.73
CA ASN A 31 -1.69 -10.47 -6.58
C ASN A 31 -1.95 -9.10 -5.95
N LEU A 32 -2.43 -8.15 -6.76
CA LEU A 32 -2.85 -6.82 -6.38
C LEU A 32 -4.11 -6.46 -7.17
N SER A 33 -5.19 -6.12 -6.49
CA SER A 33 -6.44 -5.67 -7.10
C SER A 33 -6.70 -4.20 -6.82
N PHE A 34 -7.40 -3.55 -7.74
CA PHE A 34 -7.96 -2.21 -7.56
C PHE A 34 -9.48 -2.37 -7.61
N ASP A 35 -10.18 -1.67 -6.72
CA ASP A 35 -11.63 -1.55 -6.85
C ASP A 35 -11.96 -0.82 -8.16
N ARG A 36 -13.04 -1.25 -8.81
CA ARG A 36 -13.60 -0.51 -9.94
C ARG A 36 -14.42 0.65 -9.41
N GLU A 37 -14.34 1.78 -10.11
CA GLU A 37 -15.18 2.95 -9.86
C GLU A 37 -16.65 2.66 -10.15
#